data_AF-A0A7W1PFK2-F1
#
_entry.id   AF-A0A7W1PFK2-F1
#
_cell.length_a   1.000
_cell.length_b   1.000
_cell.length_c   1.000
_cell.angle_alpha   90.00
_cell.angle_beta   90.00
_cell.angle_gamma   90.00
#
_symmetry.space_group_name_H-M   'P 1'
#
loop_
_entity.id
_entity.type
_entity.pdbx_description
1 polymer ?
#
loop_
_entity_poly.entity_id
_entity_poly.type
_entity_poly.pdbx_seq_one_letter_code
_entity_poly.pdbx_strand_id
1 'polypeptide(L)' 'MTTPADLQAARSVSVIDPNWTVRDVVSRYPATVSTFKAWKVEACCDGGRSLAEASQRAGVSRELLITALEAQVAEQG' A
#
# COMPACT_ATOMS: atom_id res chain seq x y z
N MET A 1 -1.77 30.29 17.47
CA MET A 1 -1.52 28.85 17.66
C MET A 1 -2.17 28.12 16.50
N THR A 2 -1.46 28.05 15.37
CA THR A 2 -1.94 27.41 14.13
C THR A 2 -1.84 25.90 14.31
N THR A 3 -2.99 25.24 14.39
CA THR A 3 -3.07 23.78 14.29
C THR A 3 -2.64 23.36 12.88
N PRO A 4 -1.72 22.41 12.70
CA PRO A 4 -1.31 21.92 11.37
C PRO A 4 -2.35 20.93 10.80
N ALA A 5 -3.61 21.34 10.72
CA ALA A 5 -4.67 20.61 10.01
C ALA A 5 -4.73 21.00 8.51
N ASP A 6 -3.89 21.97 8.10
CA ASP A 6 -3.85 22.62 6.78
C ASP A 6 -2.69 22.13 5.89
N LEU A 7 -2.39 20.83 5.90
CA LEU A 7 -1.40 20.24 4.96
C LEU A 7 -1.82 18.87 4.41
N GLN A 8 -3.09 18.48 4.61
CA GLN A 8 -3.60 17.19 4.18
C GLN A 8 -4.21 17.22 2.76
N ALA A 9 -4.39 18.39 2.13
CA ALA A 9 -5.30 18.56 1.00
C ALA A 9 -4.67 18.84 -0.38
N ALA A 10 -3.34 18.85 -0.56
CA ALA A 10 -2.76 19.38 -1.82
C ALA A 10 -1.51 18.71 -2.41
N ARG A 11 -1.20 17.44 -2.14
CA ARG A 11 -0.09 16.79 -2.87
C ARG A 11 -0.38 15.31 -3.10
N SER A 12 -0.84 15.01 -4.32
CA SER A 12 -1.03 13.67 -4.92
C SER A 12 -1.23 12.57 -3.89
N VAL A 13 -2.46 12.45 -3.38
CA VAL A 13 -2.79 11.46 -2.35
C VAL A 13 -2.62 10.08 -2.95
N SER A 14 -1.46 9.48 -2.71
CA SER A 14 -1.38 8.03 -2.76
C SER A 14 -2.29 7.52 -1.63
N VAL A 15 -3.41 6.91 -2.00
CA VAL A 15 -4.40 6.30 -1.10
C VAL A 15 -3.76 5.22 -0.22
N ILE A 16 -2.64 4.66 -0.71
CA ILE A 16 -1.85 3.63 -0.05
C ILE A 16 -0.55 4.25 0.48
N ASP A 17 -0.36 4.20 1.80
CA ASP A 17 0.86 4.68 2.44
C ASP A 17 1.95 3.59 2.43
N PRO A 18 3.18 3.85 1.95
CA PRO A 18 4.26 2.86 1.89
C PRO A 18 4.69 2.30 3.25
N ASN A 19 4.42 3.05 4.32
CA ASN A 19 4.78 2.65 5.69
C ASN A 19 3.76 1.65 6.27
N TRP A 20 2.57 1.56 5.69
CA TRP A 20 1.57 0.59 6.13
C TRP A 20 2.07 -0.82 5.92
N THR A 21 1.66 -1.71 6.83
CA THR A 21 1.97 -3.12 6.68
C THR A 21 1.10 -3.74 5.59
N VAL A 22 1.58 -4.83 5.00
CA VAL A 22 0.78 -5.62 4.04
C VAL A 22 -0.57 -6.00 4.67
N ARG A 23 -0.58 -6.35 5.97
CA ARG A 23 -1.81 -6.67 6.71
C ARG A 23 -2.75 -5.47 6.85
N ASP A 24 -2.24 -4.29 7.16
CA ASP A 24 -3.05 -3.06 7.24
C ASP A 24 -3.75 -2.78 5.90
N VAL A 25 -3.02 -2.90 4.79
CA VAL A 25 -3.53 -2.64 3.45
C VAL A 25 -4.59 -3.68 3.07
N VAL A 26 -4.31 -4.96 3.27
CA VAL A 26 -5.27 -6.05 3.01
C VAL A 26 -6.51 -5.93 3.90
N SER A 27 -6.36 -5.52 5.15
CA SER A 27 -7.48 -5.33 6.07
C SER A 27 -8.38 -4.16 5.69
N ARG A 28 -7.84 -3.13 5.04
CA ARG A 28 -8.60 -1.97 4.55
C ARG A 28 -9.18 -2.21 3.16
N TYR A 29 -8.42 -2.87 2.28
CA TYR A 29 -8.72 -3.07 0.88
C TYR A 29 -8.55 -4.53 0.48
N PRO A 30 -9.55 -5.38 0.72
CA PRO A 30 -9.41 -6.82 0.55
C PRO A 30 -9.12 -7.28 -0.90
N ALA A 31 -9.47 -6.53 -1.96
CA ALA A 31 -9.07 -6.96 -3.31
C ALA A 31 -7.58 -6.79 -3.61
N THR A 32 -6.86 -5.98 -2.84
CA THR A 32 -5.40 -5.83 -3.01
C THR A 32 -4.65 -7.15 -2.76
N VAL A 33 -5.27 -8.11 -2.06
CA VAL A 33 -4.75 -9.48 -1.87
C VAL A 33 -4.39 -10.14 -3.20
N SER A 34 -5.19 -9.90 -4.25
CA SER A 34 -4.93 -10.46 -5.58
C SER A 34 -3.64 -9.91 -6.19
N THR A 35 -3.38 -8.60 -6.03
CA THR A 35 -2.14 -7.95 -6.46
C THR A 35 -0.93 -8.51 -5.70
N PHE A 36 -1.03 -8.62 -4.36
CA PHE A 36 0.05 -9.22 -3.56
C PHE A 36 0.37 -10.65 -3.97
N LYS A 37 -0.66 -11.47 -4.22
CA LYS A 37 -0.49 -12.86 -4.71
C LYS A 37 0.17 -12.91 -6.08
N ALA A 38 -0.26 -12.06 -7.03
CA ALA A 38 0.32 -12.01 -8.36
C ALA A 38 1.81 -11.62 -8.32
N TRP A 39 2.22 -10.84 -7.31
CA TRP A 39 3.57 -10.32 -7.15
C TRP A 39 4.41 -11.15 -6.17
N LYS A 40 3.89 -12.32 -5.74
CA LYS A 40 4.51 -13.23 -4.76
C LYS A 40 4.90 -12.56 -3.43
N VAL A 41 4.15 -11.53 -3.03
CA VAL A 41 4.28 -10.93 -1.71
C VAL A 41 3.42 -11.73 -0.73
N GLU A 42 4.06 -12.60 0.06
CA GLU A 42 3.35 -13.47 1.00
C GLU A 42 2.95 -12.71 2.27
N ALA A 43 1.66 -12.33 2.36
CA ALA A 43 1.10 -11.67 3.54
C ALA A 43 1.26 -12.47 4.86
N CYS A 44 1.60 -13.76 4.81
CA CYS A 44 1.83 -14.57 6.01
C CYS A 44 3.23 -14.35 6.63
N CYS A 45 4.26 -14.18 5.80
CA CYS A 45 5.63 -13.91 6.24
C CYS A 45 5.95 -12.41 6.27
N ASP A 46 5.26 -11.63 5.43
CA ASP A 46 5.44 -10.20 5.25
C ASP A 46 4.28 -9.36 5.81
N GLY A 47 3.29 -9.99 6.48
CA GLY A 47 2.11 -9.32 7.01
C GLY A 47 2.40 -8.23 8.06
N GLY A 48 3.46 -8.40 8.85
CA GLY A 48 3.94 -7.40 9.80
C GLY A 48 4.96 -6.41 9.21
N ARG A 49 5.33 -6.56 7.94
CA ARG A 49 6.32 -5.72 7.27
C ARG A 49 5.63 -4.63 6.47
N SER A 50 6.28 -3.47 6.40
CA SER A 50 5.83 -2.36 5.57
C SER A 50 5.86 -2.74 4.09
N LEU A 51 5.01 -2.12 3.28
CA LEU A 51 4.98 -2.33 1.82
C LEU A 51 6.36 -2.13 1.18
N ALA A 52 7.14 -1.16 1.67
CA ALA A 52 8.49 -0.90 1.18
C ALA A 52 9.46 -2.08 1.39
N GLU A 53 9.37 -2.77 2.53
CA GLU A 53 10.20 -3.93 2.85
C GLU A 53 9.73 -5.15 2.05
N ALA A 54 8.42 -5.37 2.00
CA ALA A 54 7.82 -6.46 1.25
C ALA A 54 8.14 -6.35 -0.26
N SER A 55 8.09 -5.14 -0.82
CA SER A 55 8.45 -4.90 -2.23
C SER A 55 9.93 -5.16 -2.50
N GLN A 56 10.83 -4.72 -1.61
CA GLN A 56 12.27 -4.99 -1.74
C GLN A 56 12.57 -6.49 -1.74
N ARG A 57 11.97 -7.26 -0.82
CA ARG A 57 12.17 -8.71 -0.76
C ARG A 57 11.62 -9.44 -1.98
N ALA A 58 10.51 -8.96 -2.53
CA ALA A 58 9.95 -9.48 -3.78
C ALA A 58 10.74 -9.05 -5.02
N GLY A 59 11.73 -8.16 -4.87
CA GLY A 59 12.49 -7.60 -5.99
C GLY A 59 11.67 -6.66 -6.86
N VAL A 60 10.62 -6.05 -6.31
CA VAL A 60 9.72 -5.14 -7.03
C VAL A 60 9.86 -3.72 -6.50
N SER A 61 9.80 -2.73 -7.39
CA SER A 61 9.82 -1.33 -7.02
C SER A 61 8.61 -0.99 -6.15
N ARG A 62 8.88 -0.39 -4.99
CA ARG A 62 7.87 0.13 -4.06
C ARG A 62 6.81 0.97 -4.78
N GLU A 63 7.25 1.86 -5.65
CA GLU A 63 6.37 2.78 -6.39
C GLU A 63 5.43 2.02 -7.33
N LEU A 64 5.92 0.99 -8.04
CA LEU A 64 5.08 0.14 -8.89
C LEU A 64 4.06 -0.63 -8.06
N LEU A 65 4.45 -1.14 -6.89
CA LEU A 65 3.54 -1.85 -6.00
C LEU A 65 2.42 -0.93 -5.53
N ILE A 66 2.77 0.28 -5.07
CA ILE A 66 1.78 1.28 -4.64
C ILE A 66 0.82 1.60 -5.78
N THR A 67 1.33 1.96 -6.96
CA THR A 67 0.49 2.26 -8.13
C THR A 67 -0.46 1.11 -8.49
N ALA A 68 0.00 -0.14 -8.43
CA ALA A 68 -0.84 -1.31 -8.72
C ALA A 68 -1.91 -1.54 -7.63
N LEU A 69 -1.57 -1.28 -6.36
CA LEU A 69 -2.52 -1.35 -5.25
C LEU A 69 -3.58 -0.24 -5.36
N GLU A 70 -3.14 0.99 -5.64
CA GLU A 70 -4.03 2.14 -5.83
C GLU A 70 -4.99 1.94 -7.00
N ALA A 71 -4.51 1.40 -8.12
CA ALA A 71 -5.37 1.04 -9.24
C ALA A 71 -6.47 0.07 -8.80
N GLN A 72 -6.13 -0.98 -8.06
CA GLN A 72 -7.13 -1.92 -7.53
C GLN A 72 -8.11 -1.27 -6.56
N VAL A 73 -7.65 -0.38 -5.68
CA VAL A 73 -8.53 0.36 -4.77
C VAL A 73 -9.49 1.26 -5.55
N ALA A 74 -9.02 1.90 -6.62
CA ALA A 74 -9.86 2.73 -7.49
C ALA A 74 -10.93 1.92 -8.24
N GLU A 75 -10.66 0.65 -8.59
CA GLU A 75 -11.65 -0.24 -9.21
C GLU A 75 -12.60 -0.91 -8.20
N GLN A 76 -12.31 -0.82 -6.90
CA GLN A 76 -13.19 -1.33 -5.82
C GLN A 76 -14.32 -0.38 -5.44
N GLY A 77 -14.28 0.88 -5.89
CA GLY A 77 -15.27 1.93 -5.62
C GLY A 77 -16.05 2.34 -6.86
#